data_AF-A0AB39H3V2-F1
#
_entry.id   AF-A0AB39H3V2-F1
#
_cell.length_a   1.000
_cell.length_b   1.000
_cell.length_c   1.000
_cell.angle_alpha   90.00
_cell.angle_beta   90.00
_cell.angle_gamma   90.00
#
_symmetry.space_group_name_H-M   'P 1'
#
loop_
_entity.id
_entity.type
_entity.pdbx_description
1 polymer ?
#
loop_
_entity_poly.entity_id
_entity_poly.type
_entity_poly.pdbx_seq_one_letter_code
_entity_poly.pdbx_strand_id
1 'polypeptide(L)'
;MTPSPVQCIDCTRFSLRGHAGMASQGYGRCALASGAGHFESATFLRHCADFDRVGIEISEARRAWLDGRRAQFNQSIDKVTP
;
A
#
# COMPACT_ATOMS: atom_id res chain seq x y z
N MET A 1 -19.25 3.88 -18.74
CA MET A 1 -17.92 4.47 -18.51
C MET A 1 -17.19 3.59 -17.51
N THR A 2 -16.09 2.95 -17.92
CA THR A 2 -15.23 2.21 -16.98
C THR A 2 -14.53 3.24 -16.10
N PRO A 3 -14.56 3.12 -14.77
CA PRO A 3 -13.85 4.05 -13.89
C PRO A 3 -12.35 4.05 -14.23
N SER A 4 -11.72 5.23 -14.19
CA SER A 4 -10.27 5.34 -14.40
C SER A 4 -9.53 4.44 -13.40
N PRO A 5 -8.38 3.84 -13.78
CA PRO A 5 -7.60 3.02 -12.87
C PRO A 5 -7.07 3.86 -11.70
N VAL A 6 -7.10 3.29 -10.51
CA VAL A 6 -6.69 3.91 -9.24
C VAL A 6 -5.66 3.05 -8.52
N GLN A 7 -4.91 3.64 -7.59
CA GLN A 7 -4.02 2.93 -6.67
C GLN A 7 -4.56 3.03 -5.25
N CYS A 8 -4.55 1.92 -4.51
CA CYS A 8 -5.05 1.89 -3.14
C CYS A 8 -4.33 2.88 -2.21
N ILE A 9 -3.05 3.15 -2.46
CA ILE A 9 -2.25 4.10 -1.67
C ILE A 9 -2.85 5.51 -1.65
N ASP A 10 -3.61 5.87 -2.68
CA ASP A 10 -4.27 7.17 -2.84
C ASP A 10 -5.70 7.17 -2.26
N CYS A 11 -6.15 6.09 -1.62
CA CYS A 11 -7.52 5.96 -1.11
C CYS A 11 -7.63 6.31 0.38
N THR A 12 -8.69 7.01 0.80
CA THR A 12 -8.98 7.34 2.22
C THR A 12 -9.19 6.08 3.07
N ARG A 13 -9.76 5.03 2.48
CA ARG A 13 -10.10 3.75 3.14
C ARG A 13 -8.94 2.75 3.22
N PHE A 14 -7.80 3.07 2.62
CA PHE A 14 -6.64 2.21 2.61
C PHE A 14 -5.67 2.54 3.74
N SER A 15 -5.15 1.50 4.39
CA SER A 15 -4.16 1.64 5.46
C SER A 15 -3.02 0.63 5.29
N LEU A 16 -1.79 1.14 5.36
CA LEU A 16 -0.57 0.33 5.55
C LEU A 16 -0.31 0.03 7.04
N ARG A 17 -1.12 0.58 7.95
CA ARG A 17 -1.04 0.35 9.39
C ARG A 17 -1.90 -0.87 9.74
N GLY A 18 -1.35 -1.80 10.52
CA GLY A 18 -2.07 -2.96 11.06
C GLY A 18 -1.35 -4.30 10.94
N HIS A 19 -0.57 -4.50 9.87
CA HIS A 19 0.17 -5.75 9.65
C HIS A 19 1.56 -5.44 9.07
N ALA A 20 2.54 -5.23 9.96
CA ALA A 20 3.88 -4.74 9.60
C ALA A 20 4.56 -5.59 8.51
N GLY A 21 4.43 -6.93 8.57
CA GLY A 21 5.03 -7.82 7.58
C GLY A 21 4.38 -7.77 6.19
N MET A 22 3.07 -7.49 6.10
CA MET A 22 2.41 -7.28 4.79
C MET A 22 2.68 -5.88 4.25
N ALA A 23 2.68 -4.89 5.14
CA ALA A 23 2.94 -3.51 4.80
C ALA A 23 4.36 -3.30 4.26
N SER A 24 5.37 -4.01 4.81
CA SER A 24 6.73 -4.00 4.27
C SER A 24 6.84 -4.57 2.86
N GLN A 25 5.91 -5.43 2.46
CA GLN A 25 5.81 -6.00 1.12
C GLN A 25 4.95 -5.14 0.17
N GLY A 26 4.41 -4.00 0.65
CA GLY A 26 3.56 -3.12 -0.16
C GLY A 26 2.07 -3.49 -0.17
N TYR A 27 1.64 -4.32 0.78
CA TYR A 27 0.25 -4.74 0.93
C TYR A 27 -0.38 -4.10 2.17
N GLY A 28 -1.55 -3.50 2.00
CA GLY A 28 -2.29 -2.87 3.08
C GLY A 28 -3.74 -3.36 3.12
N ARG A 29 -4.50 -2.83 4.06
CA ARG A 29 -5.90 -3.23 4.26
C ARG A 29 -6.84 -2.16 3.74
N CYS A 30 -7.85 -2.59 2.99
CA CYS A 30 -9.01 -1.77 2.68
C CYS A 30 -10.05 -1.91 3.81
N ALA A 31 -10.62 -0.81 4.27
CA ALA A 31 -11.66 -0.82 5.31
C ALA A 31 -12.93 -1.58 4.88
N LEU A 32 -13.16 -1.74 3.57
CA LEU A 32 -14.30 -2.48 3.00
C LEU A 32 -14.00 -3.95 2.72
N ALA A 33 -12.74 -4.37 2.80
CA ALA A 33 -12.39 -5.77 2.59
C ALA A 33 -12.90 -6.64 3.73
N SER A 34 -13.62 -7.71 3.39
CA SER A 34 -14.08 -8.71 4.34
C SER A 34 -12.97 -9.73 4.62
N GLY A 35 -12.77 -10.06 5.90
CA GLY A 35 -11.80 -11.06 6.34
C GLY A 35 -10.46 -10.49 6.82
N ALA A 36 -9.86 -11.16 7.81
CA ALA A 36 -8.61 -10.75 8.43
C ALA A 36 -7.36 -10.97 7.54
N GLY A 37 -7.48 -11.76 6.48
CA GLY A 37 -6.39 -12.12 5.56
C GLY A 37 -6.41 -11.41 4.21
N HIS A 38 -7.34 -10.46 4.00
CA HIS A 38 -7.46 -9.78 2.71
C HIS A 38 -6.61 -8.52 2.66
N PHE A 39 -5.57 -8.54 1.82
CA PHE A 39 -4.65 -7.43 1.65
C PHE A 39 -4.57 -6.98 0.20
N GLU A 40 -4.56 -5.68 0.00
CA GLU A 40 -4.49 -5.05 -1.30
C GLU A 40 -3.11 -4.47 -1.54
N SER A 41 -2.57 -4.71 -2.73
CA SER A 41 -1.37 -4.00 -3.18
C SER A 41 -1.65 -2.49 -3.20
N ALA A 42 -0.77 -1.74 -2.54
CA ALA A 42 -0.82 -0.29 -2.44
C ALA A 42 -0.71 0.39 -3.81
N THR A 43 0.15 -0.12 -4.69
CA THR A 43 0.56 0.54 -5.94
C THR A 43 0.04 -0.16 -7.20
N PHE A 44 -0.57 -1.34 -7.09
CA PHE A 44 -1.18 -1.98 -8.25
C PHE A 44 -2.42 -1.20 -8.73
N LEU A 45 -2.45 -0.92 -10.04
CA LEU A 45 -3.58 -0.25 -10.69
C LEU A 45 -4.79 -1.16 -10.74
N ARG A 46 -5.95 -0.64 -10.32
CA ARG A 46 -7.20 -1.38 -10.28
C ARG A 46 -8.39 -0.48 -10.56
N HIS A 47 -9.53 -1.09 -10.88
CA HIS A 47 -10.82 -0.39 -10.94
C HIS A 47 -11.55 -0.61 -9.61
N CYS A 48 -11.98 0.48 -8.96
CA CYS A 48 -12.68 0.43 -7.68
C CYS A 48 -13.80 1.48 -7.69
N ALA A 49 -15.05 1.04 -7.51
CA ALA A 49 -16.21 1.91 -7.49
C ALA A 49 -16.26 2.78 -6.22
N ASP A 50 -15.76 2.25 -5.10
CA ASP A 50 -15.73 2.92 -3.80
C ASP A 50 -14.43 3.70 -3.54
N PHE A 51 -13.68 4.02 -4.60
CA PHE A 51 -12.46 4.80 -4.47
C PHE A 51 -12.78 6.22 -4.02
N ASP A 52 -12.10 6.67 -2.98
CA ASP A 52 -12.21 8.02 -2.46
C ASP A 52 -10.80 8.56 -2.22
N ARG A 53 -10.48 9.66 -2.91
CA ARG A 53 -9.10 10.15 -2.98
C ARG A 53 -8.70 10.79 -1.65
N VAL A 54 -7.59 10.33 -1.10
CA VAL A 54 -6.96 10.95 0.07
C VAL A 54 -6.19 12.21 -0.35
N GLY A 55 -5.97 13.12 0.59
CA GLY A 55 -5.15 14.32 0.37
C GLY A 55 -3.74 13.95 -0.11
N ILE A 56 -3.18 14.78 -1.00
CA ILE A 56 -1.89 14.54 -1.65
C ILE A 56 -0.77 14.27 -0.63
N GLU A 57 -0.69 15.07 0.43
CA GLU A 57 0.32 14.93 1.49
C GLU A 57 0.28 13.54 2.15
N ILE A 58 -0.92 13.00 2.37
CA ILE A 58 -1.09 11.67 2.96
C ILE A 58 -0.65 10.59 1.97
N SER A 59 -0.99 10.74 0.69
CA SER A 59 -0.58 9.79 -0.35
C SER A 59 0.95 9.75 -0.51
N GLU A 60 1.60 10.92 -0.48
CA GLU A 60 3.05 11.05 -0.56
C GLU A 60 3.74 10.48 0.68
N ALA A 61 3.23 10.77 1.87
CA ALA A 61 3.76 10.20 3.12
C ALA A 61 3.70 8.66 3.12
N ARG A 62 2.62 8.07 2.58
CA ARG A 62 2.50 6.61 2.42
C ARG A 62 3.53 6.04 1.44
N ARG A 63 3.77 6.74 0.32
CA ARG A 63 4.77 6.35 -0.70
C ARG A 63 6.18 6.40 -0.12
N ALA A 64 6.55 7.52 0.50
CA ALA A 64 7.84 7.71 1.16
C ALA A 64 8.10 6.63 2.22
N TRP A 65 7.07 6.28 3.00
CA TRP A 65 7.18 5.20 3.98
C TRP A 65 7.46 3.83 3.32
N LEU A 66 6.76 3.48 2.23
CA LEU A 66 7.01 2.22 1.51
C LEU A 66 8.40 2.17 0.90
N ASP A 67 8.85 3.27 0.30
CA ASP A 67 10.18 3.35 -0.30
C ASP A 67 11.28 3.20 0.76
N GLY A 68 11.11 3.82 1.94
CA GLY A 68 12.00 3.61 3.08
C GLY A 68 12.04 2.16 3.56
N ARG A 69 10.89 1.45 3.57
CA ARG A 69 10.83 0.03 3.92
C ARG A 69 11.53 -0.87 2.91
N ARG A 70 11.36 -0.60 1.61
CA ARG A 70 12.05 -1.33 0.53
C ARG A 70 13.55 -1.13 0.59
N ALA A 71 14.00 0.11 0.80
CA ALA A 71 15.42 0.41 0.97
C ALA A 71 16.02 -0.35 2.16
N GLN A 72 15.32 -0.37 3.31
CA GLN A 72 15.75 -1.12 4.50
C GLN A 72 15.84 -2.63 4.21
N PHE A 73 14.85 -3.19 3.51
CA PHE A 73 14.84 -4.60 3.15
C PHE A 73 16.00 -4.96 2.21
N ASN A 74 16.24 -4.17 1.16
CA ASN A 74 17.36 -4.40 0.23
C ASN A 74 18.71 -4.37 0.97
N GLN A 75 18.93 -3.39 1.84
CA GLN A 75 20.14 -3.32 2.67
C GLN A 75 20.31 -4.54 3.60
N SER A 76 19.22 -5.18 4.01
CA SER A 76 19.28 -6.40 4.82
C SER A 76 19.64 -7.64 4.01
N ILE A 77 19.26 -7.70 2.73
CA ILE A 77 19.67 -8.77 1.81
C ILE A 77 21.17 -8.67 1.50
N ASP A 78 21.66 -7.46 1.21
CA ASP A 78 23.06 -7.23 0.86
C ASP A 78 24.01 -7.62 1.99
N LYS A 79 23.58 -7.53 3.25
CA LYS A 79 24.37 -7.92 4.43
C LYS A 79 24.42 -9.42 4.69
N VAL A 80 23.55 -10.21 4.06
CA VAL A 80 23.41 -11.66 4.29
C VAL A 80 24.09 -12.48 3.18
N THR A 81 24.48 -11.83 2.08
CA THR A 81 25.18 -12.47 0.97
C THR A 81 26.70 -12.23 1.11
N PRO A 82 27.52 -13.26 1.37
CA PRO A 82 28.98 -13.13 1.51
C PRO A 82 29.69 -12.83 0.18
#